data_AF-A0A9P4X9I5-F1
#
_entry.id   AF-A0A9P4X9I5-F1
#
_cell.length_a   1.000
_cell.length_b   1.000
_cell.length_c   1.000
_cell.angle_alpha   90.00
_cell.angle_beta   90.00
_cell.angle_gamma   90.00
#
_symmetry.space_group_name_H-M   'P 1'
#
loop_
_entity.id
_entity.type
_entity.pdbx_description
1 polymer ?
#
loop_
_entity_poly.entity_id
_entity_poly.type
_entity_poly.pdbx_seq_one_letter_code
_entity_poly.pdbx_strand_id
1 'polypeptide(L)'
;MTKEDQDEYLNLIESSSYEKSGLSVFLLSHHPLYEKLMTEPTWAKFVFLSALYPNILDTSGQQIAFHKAMLSAFGSLQVDDLTENYRSYHDEPDRQETQESQQSMEKDGERCWAIRDGNISMSQQEMPVANQENEQISISAFENVLRDREIAVEARETAVAARESAVDRREAAIVTLEPIIRDARDQVRDGADYIFDVWEFQEAGEWPNVWE
;
A
#
# COMPACT_ATOMS: atom_id res chain seq x y z
N MET A 1 -0.82 4.24 -10.80
CA MET A 1 -2.12 4.22 -11.49
C MET A 1 -2.19 5.42 -12.41
N THR A 2 -2.34 5.20 -13.71
CA THR A 2 -2.39 6.29 -14.70
C THR A 2 -3.80 6.89 -14.79
N LYS A 3 -3.99 7.93 -15.61
CA LYS A 3 -5.32 8.51 -15.85
C LYS A 3 -6.22 7.54 -16.62
N GLU A 4 -5.64 6.80 -17.55
CA GLU A 4 -6.34 5.77 -18.32
C GLU A 4 -6.86 4.66 -17.41
N ASP A 5 -6.08 4.25 -16.40
CA ASP A 5 -6.53 3.30 -15.37
C ASP A 5 -7.71 3.86 -14.56
N GLN A 6 -7.69 5.16 -14.23
CA GLN A 6 -8.78 5.80 -13.49
C GLN A 6 -10.07 5.83 -14.30
N ASP A 7 -9.98 6.22 -15.57
CA ASP A 7 -11.13 6.29 -16.48
C ASP A 7 -11.69 4.87 -16.73
N GLU A 8 -10.83 3.87 -16.87
CA GLU A 8 -11.26 2.47 -16.97
C GLU A 8 -11.96 1.99 -15.69
N TYR A 9 -11.42 2.33 -14.51
CA TYR A 9 -12.04 1.96 -13.24
C TYR A 9 -13.43 2.57 -13.08
N LEU A 10 -13.60 3.84 -13.45
CA LEU A 10 -14.91 4.50 -13.48
C LEU A 10 -15.87 3.80 -14.45
N ASN A 11 -15.41 3.47 -15.66
CA ASN A 11 -16.21 2.71 -16.63
C ASN A 11 -16.63 1.32 -16.10
N LEU A 12 -15.77 0.64 -15.34
CA LEU A 12 -16.11 -0.65 -14.71
C LEU A 12 -17.22 -0.51 -13.66
N ILE A 13 -17.23 0.60 -12.91
CA ILE A 13 -18.30 0.93 -11.96
C ILE A 13 -19.59 1.28 -12.73
N GLU A 14 -19.52 2.19 -13.68
CA GLU A 14 -20.70 2.67 -14.43
C GLU A 14 -21.38 1.56 -15.23
N SER A 15 -20.60 0.64 -15.82
CA SER A 15 -21.11 -0.51 -16.56
C SER A 15 -21.84 -1.54 -15.70
N SER A 16 -21.96 -1.32 -14.39
CA SER A 16 -22.61 -2.25 -13.46
C SER A 16 -22.01 -3.66 -13.52
N SER A 17 -20.71 -3.76 -13.84
CA SER A 17 -19.96 -5.03 -13.90
C SER A 17 -19.83 -5.72 -12.53
N TYR A 18 -20.47 -5.17 -11.49
CA TYR A 18 -20.62 -5.72 -10.13
C TYR A 18 -21.93 -6.48 -9.91
N GLU A 19 -22.83 -6.58 -10.90
CA GLU A 19 -24.11 -7.29 -10.72
C GLU A 19 -23.85 -8.78 -10.42
N LYS A 20 -23.80 -9.11 -9.13
CA LYS A 20 -23.58 -10.46 -8.59
C LYS A 20 -24.75 -11.35 -8.99
N SER A 21 -24.65 -11.90 -10.19
CA SER A 21 -25.63 -12.82 -10.75
C SER A 21 -25.48 -14.20 -10.08
N GLY A 22 -26.13 -14.36 -8.92
CA GLY A 22 -26.36 -15.66 -8.27
C GLY A 22 -25.17 -16.28 -7.51
N LEU A 23 -25.41 -17.45 -6.92
CA LEU A 23 -24.53 -18.24 -6.02
C LEU A 23 -23.13 -18.60 -6.56
N SER A 24 -22.77 -18.17 -7.77
CA SER A 24 -21.43 -18.28 -8.37
C SER A 24 -20.37 -17.37 -7.72
N VAL A 25 -20.66 -16.77 -6.55
CA VAL A 25 -19.91 -15.66 -5.95
C VAL A 25 -18.54 -16.05 -5.39
N PHE A 26 -18.17 -17.33 -5.39
CA PHE A 26 -16.98 -17.79 -4.67
C PHE A 26 -15.74 -17.99 -5.53
N LEU A 27 -15.87 -18.09 -6.86
CA LEU A 27 -14.74 -18.41 -7.74
C LEU A 27 -14.39 -17.21 -8.61
N LEU A 28 -13.22 -16.62 -8.34
CA LEU A 28 -12.63 -15.52 -9.11
C LEU A 28 -12.58 -15.84 -10.62
N SER A 29 -12.26 -17.08 -10.97
CA SER A 29 -12.15 -17.54 -12.36
C SER A 29 -13.45 -17.45 -13.17
N HIS A 30 -14.60 -17.35 -12.50
CA HIS A 30 -15.90 -17.21 -13.16
C HIS A 30 -16.30 -15.75 -13.38
N HIS A 31 -15.54 -14.79 -12.85
CA HIS A 31 -15.84 -13.38 -13.07
C HIS A 31 -15.54 -13.01 -14.53
N PRO A 32 -16.44 -12.34 -15.26
CA PRO A 32 -16.22 -11.97 -16.68
C PRO A 32 -14.96 -11.11 -16.90
N LEU A 33 -14.57 -10.34 -15.88
CA LEU A 33 -13.33 -9.54 -15.91
C LEU A 33 -12.06 -10.36 -15.72
N TYR A 34 -12.14 -11.58 -15.19
CA TYR A 34 -10.96 -12.41 -14.94
C TYR A 34 -10.25 -12.77 -16.25
N GLU A 35 -10.98 -13.26 -17.25
CA GLU A 35 -10.42 -13.59 -18.57
C GLU A 35 -9.84 -12.35 -19.26
N LYS A 36 -10.54 -11.21 -19.14
CA LYS A 36 -10.06 -9.92 -19.67
C LYS A 36 -8.80 -9.44 -18.96
N LEU A 37 -8.65 -9.69 -17.65
CA LEU A 37 -7.44 -9.32 -16.93
C LEU A 37 -6.25 -10.20 -17.34
N MET A 38 -6.47 -11.49 -17.58
CA MET A 38 -5.40 -12.42 -17.98
C MET A 38 -4.87 -12.14 -19.38
N THR A 39 -5.71 -11.55 -20.26
CA THR A 39 -5.34 -11.19 -21.64
C THR A 39 -4.80 -9.77 -21.74
N GLU A 40 -5.42 -8.83 -21.03
CA GLU A 40 -5.07 -7.41 -21.03
C GLU A 40 -5.03 -6.89 -19.59
N PRO A 41 -3.92 -7.14 -18.86
CA PRO A 41 -3.80 -6.74 -17.47
C PRO A 41 -3.81 -5.22 -17.40
N THR A 42 -4.81 -4.66 -16.72
CA THR A 42 -4.83 -3.24 -16.32
C THR A 42 -5.02 -3.10 -14.83
N TRP A 43 -4.53 -1.99 -14.30
CA TRP A 43 -4.60 -1.70 -12.86
C TRP A 43 -6.04 -1.57 -12.37
N ALA A 44 -6.89 -0.95 -13.18
CA ALA A 44 -8.31 -0.79 -12.92
C ALA A 44 -9.00 -2.13 -12.65
N LYS A 45 -8.82 -3.09 -13.57
CA LYS A 45 -9.41 -4.43 -13.49
C LYS A 45 -8.92 -5.19 -12.25
N PHE A 46 -7.63 -5.02 -11.90
CA PHE A 46 -7.06 -5.65 -10.71
C PHE A 46 -7.68 -5.13 -9.42
N VAL A 47 -7.62 -3.80 -9.21
CA VAL A 47 -8.15 -3.15 -8.01
C VAL A 47 -9.63 -3.48 -7.85
N PHE A 48 -10.37 -3.43 -8.95
CA PHE A 48 -11.79 -3.78 -8.97
C PHE A 48 -12.04 -5.23 -8.54
N LEU A 49 -11.32 -6.21 -9.10
CA LEU A 49 -11.46 -7.62 -8.73
C LEU A 49 -11.02 -7.89 -7.27
N SER A 50 -9.92 -7.27 -6.82
CA SER A 50 -9.45 -7.38 -5.44
C SER A 50 -10.45 -6.82 -4.44
N ALA A 51 -11.14 -5.73 -4.77
CA ALA A 51 -12.19 -5.16 -3.91
C ALA A 51 -13.44 -6.06 -3.84
N LEU A 52 -13.81 -6.71 -4.95
CA LEU A 52 -14.96 -7.61 -4.99
C LEU A 52 -14.73 -8.95 -4.28
N TYR A 53 -13.47 -9.39 -4.23
CA TYR A 53 -13.07 -10.68 -3.68
C TYR A 53 -11.88 -10.49 -2.72
N PRO A 54 -12.11 -10.02 -1.49
CA PRO A 54 -11.04 -9.74 -0.52
C PRO A 54 -10.18 -10.97 -0.20
N ASN A 55 -10.76 -12.17 -0.33
CA ASN A 55 -10.06 -13.44 -0.12
C ASN A 55 -9.13 -13.82 -1.28
N ILE A 56 -9.03 -13.02 -2.37
CA ILE A 56 -8.04 -13.24 -3.44
C ILE A 56 -6.61 -13.13 -2.94
N LEU A 57 -6.39 -12.35 -1.89
CA LEU A 57 -5.08 -12.21 -1.27
C LEU A 57 -4.74 -13.40 -0.37
N ASP A 58 -5.71 -14.27 -0.08
CA ASP A 58 -5.46 -15.46 0.70
C ASP A 58 -4.73 -16.51 -0.15
N THR A 59 -3.79 -17.23 0.44
CA THR A 59 -2.76 -18.00 -0.28
C THR A 59 -3.23 -19.37 -0.75
N SER A 60 -4.49 -19.47 -1.19
CA SER A 60 -5.04 -20.71 -1.76
C SER A 60 -4.58 -20.89 -3.22
N GLY A 61 -4.37 -22.14 -3.66
CA GLY A 61 -3.56 -22.48 -4.85
C GLY A 61 -3.92 -21.80 -6.18
N GLN A 62 -5.19 -21.50 -6.46
CA GLN A 62 -5.58 -20.80 -7.69
C GLN A 62 -5.29 -19.29 -7.64
N GLN A 63 -5.32 -18.69 -6.46
CA GLN A 63 -5.13 -17.25 -6.26
C GLN A 63 -3.65 -16.86 -6.34
N ILE A 64 -2.74 -17.78 -6.02
CA ILE A 64 -1.29 -17.61 -6.19
C ILE A 64 -0.93 -17.38 -7.67
N ALA A 65 -1.55 -18.12 -8.60
CA ALA A 65 -1.27 -17.98 -10.02
C ALA A 65 -1.71 -16.62 -10.56
N PHE A 66 -2.90 -16.17 -10.15
CA PHE A 66 -3.40 -14.84 -10.44
C PHE A 66 -2.46 -13.76 -9.91
N HIS A 67 -2.09 -13.83 -8.63
CA HIS A 67 -1.23 -12.84 -8.01
C HIS A 67 0.17 -12.81 -8.65
N LYS A 68 0.73 -13.97 -9.01
CA LYS A 68 2.01 -14.04 -9.75
C LYS A 68 1.92 -13.43 -11.14
N ALA A 69 0.86 -13.71 -11.90
CA ALA A 69 0.66 -13.11 -13.22
C ALA A 69 0.58 -11.58 -13.12
N MET A 70 -0.09 -11.09 -12.08
CA MET A 70 -0.22 -9.66 -11.80
C MET A 70 1.09 -9.02 -11.38
N LEU A 71 1.81 -9.59 -10.40
CA LEU A 71 3.14 -9.12 -10.04
C LEU A 71 4.15 -9.18 -11.20
N SER A 72 3.97 -10.13 -12.12
CA SER A 72 4.78 -10.19 -13.33
C SER A 72 4.42 -9.10 -14.34
N ALA A 73 3.14 -8.77 -14.50
CA ALA A 73 2.67 -7.77 -15.44
C ALA A 73 2.95 -6.33 -14.98
N PHE A 74 2.79 -6.08 -13.68
CA PHE A 74 2.92 -4.74 -13.09
C PHE A 74 4.24 -4.51 -12.33
N GLY A 75 5.06 -5.55 -12.18
CA GLY A 75 6.29 -5.51 -11.38
C GLY A 75 6.05 -5.66 -9.88
N SER A 76 7.09 -5.43 -9.07
CA SER A 76 6.95 -5.47 -7.61
C SER A 76 6.09 -4.31 -7.15
N LEU A 77 4.89 -4.66 -6.73
CA LEU A 77 3.95 -3.68 -6.26
C LEU A 77 4.20 -3.36 -4.80
N GLN A 78 5.12 -2.44 -4.52
CA GLN A 78 5.07 -1.71 -3.26
C GLN A 78 3.93 -0.70 -3.36
N VAL A 79 2.70 -1.15 -3.08
CA VAL A 79 1.70 -0.22 -2.57
C VAL A 79 2.17 0.05 -1.15
N ASP A 80 2.96 1.11 -0.97
CA ASP A 80 3.09 1.67 0.36
C ASP A 80 1.67 1.97 0.83
N ASP A 81 1.31 1.45 2.00
CA ASP A 81 0.01 1.71 2.58
C ASP A 81 -0.05 3.20 2.94
N LEU A 82 -0.43 4.01 1.95
CA LEU A 82 -0.62 5.43 2.11
C LEU A 82 -1.88 5.72 2.92
N THR A 83 -2.59 4.73 3.46
CA THR A 83 -3.72 4.97 4.36
C THR A 83 -3.27 5.79 5.57
N GLU A 84 -2.10 5.51 6.14
CA GLU A 84 -1.54 6.32 7.22
C GLU A 84 -1.19 7.74 6.74
N ASN A 85 -0.56 7.87 5.57
CA ASN A 85 -0.26 9.19 5.02
C ASN A 85 -1.54 9.98 4.72
N TYR A 86 -2.53 9.37 4.07
CA TYR A 86 -3.81 9.99 3.75
C TYR A 86 -4.57 10.41 5.01
N ARG A 87 -4.65 9.53 6.03
CA ARG A 87 -5.23 9.87 7.34
C ARG A 87 -4.45 10.97 8.06
N SER A 88 -3.14 11.08 7.86
CA SER A 88 -2.33 12.16 8.45
C SER A 88 -2.53 13.53 7.81
N TYR A 89 -3.03 13.58 6.56
CA TYR A 89 -3.33 14.83 5.84
C TYR A 89 -4.82 15.17 5.82
N HIS A 90 -5.67 14.18 6.05
CA HIS A 90 -7.09 14.31 6.21
C HIS A 90 -7.47 13.66 7.54
N ASP A 91 -7.43 14.46 8.62
CA ASP A 91 -8.26 14.16 9.78
C ASP A 91 -9.69 14.05 9.23
N GLU A 92 -10.25 12.85 9.20
CA GLU A 92 -11.67 12.70 8.94
C GLU A 92 -12.36 13.64 9.94
N PRO A 93 -13.15 14.65 9.49
CA PRO A 93 -14.05 15.28 10.42
C PRO A 93 -14.88 14.13 10.96
N ASP A 94 -14.86 13.93 12.28
CA ASP A 94 -15.71 12.95 12.96
C ASP A 94 -17.06 12.99 12.27
N ARG A 95 -17.34 12.00 11.40
CA ARG A 95 -18.70 11.75 10.97
C ARG A 95 -19.34 11.24 12.24
N GLN A 96 -19.81 12.16 13.06
CA GLN A 96 -20.86 11.90 14.01
C GLN A 96 -22.00 11.35 13.15
N GLU A 97 -22.04 10.03 13.00
CA GLU A 97 -23.24 9.33 12.64
C GLU A 97 -24.26 9.78 13.66
N THR A 98 -25.09 10.74 13.27
CA THR A 98 -26.21 11.21 14.07
C THR A 98 -27.17 10.04 14.20
N GLN A 99 -26.90 9.18 15.17
CA GLN A 99 -27.69 8.02 15.54
C GLN A 99 -28.90 8.47 16.37
N GLU A 100 -29.57 9.56 15.97
CA GLU A 100 -30.73 10.13 16.69
C GLU A 100 -32.06 10.04 15.91
N SER A 101 -32.12 9.40 14.74
CA SER A 101 -33.37 9.35 13.95
C SER A 101 -34.03 7.97 13.80
N GLN A 102 -33.63 6.95 14.57
CA GLN A 102 -34.32 5.64 14.52
C GLN A 102 -34.99 5.18 15.83
N GLN A 103 -35.10 6.04 16.86
CA GLN A 103 -35.74 5.67 18.13
C GLN A 103 -36.96 6.50 18.55
N SER A 104 -37.51 7.37 17.69
CA SER A 104 -38.67 8.21 18.05
C SER A 104 -39.92 8.07 17.16
N MET A 105 -39.96 7.15 16.19
CA MET A 105 -41.17 6.91 15.38
C MET A 105 -42.06 5.75 15.85
N GLU A 106 -41.93 5.33 17.11
CA GLU A 106 -42.81 4.27 17.66
C GLU A 106 -43.35 4.65 19.06
N LYS A 107 -43.96 5.84 19.15
CA LYS A 107 -45.04 6.15 20.11
C LYS A 107 -45.65 7.49 19.77
N ASP A 108 -46.96 7.57 19.97
CA ASP A 108 -47.78 8.78 19.86
C ASP A 108 -48.29 9.10 18.45
N GLY A 109 -48.95 8.10 17.87
CA GLY A 109 -50.22 8.40 17.22
C GLY A 109 -51.19 8.94 18.27
N GLU A 110 -51.84 10.06 17.93
CA GLU A 110 -52.86 10.78 18.71
C GLU A 110 -52.35 11.89 19.64
N ARG A 111 -52.15 13.10 19.09
CA ARG A 111 -52.93 14.25 19.58
C ARG A 111 -52.93 15.45 18.65
N CYS A 112 -54.16 15.84 18.35
CA CYS A 112 -54.59 16.99 17.59
C CYS A 112 -53.87 18.30 17.96
N TRP A 113 -53.53 19.05 16.91
CA TRP A 113 -53.22 20.47 16.95
C TRP A 113 -54.36 21.26 17.59
N ALA A 114 -54.11 21.87 18.75
CA ALA A 114 -54.90 22.97 19.26
C ALA A 114 -53.99 24.21 19.33
N ILE A 115 -54.13 25.05 18.30
CA ILE A 115 -53.63 26.42 18.28
C ILE A 115 -54.30 27.16 19.44
N ARG A 116 -53.51 27.70 20.36
CA ARG A 116 -54.00 28.73 21.27
C ARG A 116 -52.92 29.77 21.55
N ASP A 117 -53.28 30.99 21.18
CA ASP A 117 -52.58 32.24 21.42
C ASP A 117 -52.12 32.38 22.87
N GLY A 118 -50.91 32.88 23.06
CA GLY A 118 -50.43 33.22 24.39
C GLY A 118 -48.96 33.58 24.43
N ASN A 119 -48.68 34.88 24.25
CA ASN A 119 -47.56 35.62 24.84
C ASN A 119 -46.45 34.77 25.50
N ILE A 120 -45.31 34.62 24.82
CA ILE A 120 -44.05 34.32 25.48
C ILE A 120 -43.10 35.47 25.16
N SER A 121 -42.94 36.33 26.16
CA SER A 121 -41.94 37.39 26.20
C SER A 121 -40.57 36.73 26.15
N MET A 122 -39.89 36.90 25.01
CA MET A 122 -38.59 36.34 24.71
C MET A 122 -37.52 37.20 25.38
N SER A 123 -37.17 36.89 26.62
CA SER A 123 -36.00 37.44 27.29
C SER A 123 -34.75 36.89 26.62
N GLN A 124 -34.18 37.66 25.70
CA GLN A 124 -32.79 37.53 25.28
C GLN A 124 -31.91 37.82 26.50
N GLN A 125 -31.40 36.78 27.14
CA GLN A 125 -30.29 36.90 28.08
C GLN A 125 -29.12 36.11 27.49
N GLU A 126 -28.09 36.87 27.17
CA GLU A 126 -26.82 36.48 26.58
C GLU A 126 -26.15 35.33 27.35
N MET A 127 -25.66 34.33 26.62
CA MET A 127 -24.72 33.32 27.12
C MET A 127 -23.50 33.26 26.19
N PRO A 128 -22.40 34.00 26.47
CA PRO A 128 -21.20 33.95 25.64
C PRO A 128 -19.99 33.19 26.25
N VAL A 129 -20.12 32.54 27.41
CA VAL A 129 -18.93 32.03 28.13
C VAL A 129 -18.48 30.61 27.70
N ALA A 130 -19.38 29.75 27.22
CA ALA A 130 -19.05 28.34 26.95
C ALA A 130 -18.21 28.09 25.69
N ASN A 131 -18.20 29.01 24.71
CA ASN A 131 -17.43 28.82 23.47
C ASN A 131 -15.92 29.05 23.65
N GLN A 132 -15.52 29.91 24.59
CA GLN A 132 -14.12 30.31 24.73
C GLN A 132 -13.25 29.23 25.40
N GLU A 133 -13.82 28.46 26.34
CA GLU A 133 -13.13 27.34 27.00
C GLU A 133 -12.92 26.17 26.04
N ASN A 134 -13.89 25.90 25.14
CA ASN A 134 -13.80 24.82 24.17
C ASN A 134 -12.74 25.11 23.08
N GLU A 135 -12.59 26.37 22.68
CA GLU A 135 -11.51 26.82 21.80
C GLU A 135 -10.13 26.68 22.45
N GLN A 136 -9.99 27.05 23.73
CA GLN A 136 -8.72 26.90 24.45
C GLN A 136 -8.31 25.42 24.61
N ILE A 137 -9.27 24.53 24.90
CA ILE A 137 -9.03 23.09 24.96
C ILE A 137 -8.53 22.59 23.59
N SER A 138 -9.18 23.00 22.51
CA SER A 138 -8.81 22.62 21.15
C SER A 138 -7.38 23.07 20.80
N ILE A 139 -7.02 24.33 21.10
CA ILE A 139 -5.67 24.86 20.84
C ILE A 139 -4.61 24.07 21.62
N SER A 140 -4.86 23.80 22.91
CA SER A 140 -3.92 23.05 23.74
C SER A 140 -3.70 21.61 23.25
N ALA A 141 -4.74 20.98 22.70
CA ALA A 141 -4.63 19.65 22.11
C ALA A 141 -3.76 19.68 20.83
N PHE A 142 -3.96 20.67 19.97
CA PHE A 142 -3.13 20.85 18.77
C PHE A 142 -1.66 21.11 19.09
N GLU A 143 -1.36 21.91 20.12
CA GLU A 143 0.03 22.15 20.53
C GLU A 143 0.73 20.87 21.00
N ASN A 144 0.02 20.00 21.72
CA ASN A 144 0.58 18.71 22.13
C ASN A 144 0.84 17.80 20.93
N VAL A 145 -0.09 17.72 19.98
CA VAL A 145 0.09 16.94 18.74
C VAL A 145 1.29 17.45 17.93
N LEU A 146 1.46 18.78 17.82
CA LEU A 146 2.60 19.37 17.14
C LEU A 146 3.93 19.02 17.83
N ARG A 147 3.96 19.06 19.17
CA ARG A 147 5.14 18.68 19.96
C ARG A 147 5.49 17.21 19.77
N ASP A 148 4.50 16.33 19.81
CA ASP A 148 4.71 14.89 19.60
C ASP A 148 5.23 14.61 18.18
N ARG A 149 4.72 15.34 17.19
CA ARG A 149 5.19 15.27 15.81
C ARG A 149 6.64 15.74 15.67
N GLU A 150 7.02 16.83 16.34
CA GLU A 150 8.38 17.34 16.33
C GLU A 150 9.36 16.29 16.90
N ILE A 151 9.03 15.68 18.04
CA ILE A 151 9.80 14.59 18.65
C ILE A 151 9.91 13.39 17.70
N ALA A 152 8.81 13.02 17.05
CA ALA A 152 8.79 11.91 16.09
C ALA A 152 9.65 12.19 14.85
N VAL A 153 9.69 13.44 14.37
CA VAL A 153 10.54 13.86 13.25
C VAL A 153 12.01 13.79 13.64
N GLU A 154 12.39 14.30 14.81
CA GLU A 154 13.77 14.25 15.31
C GLU A 154 14.28 12.81 15.45
N ALA A 155 13.43 11.91 15.94
CA ALA A 155 13.74 10.48 16.03
C ALA A 155 13.94 9.84 14.64
N ARG A 156 13.14 10.23 13.64
CA ARG A 156 13.29 9.75 12.25
C ARG A 156 14.57 10.28 11.62
N GLU A 157 14.91 11.55 11.81
CA GLU A 157 16.16 12.13 11.30
C GLU A 157 17.38 11.41 11.86
N THR A 158 17.38 11.11 13.16
CA THR A 158 18.43 10.32 13.81
C THR A 158 18.53 8.91 13.22
N ALA A 159 17.39 8.25 12.98
CA ALA A 159 17.36 6.92 12.37
C ALA A 159 17.85 6.92 10.92
N VAL A 160 17.56 7.98 10.16
CA VAL A 160 18.05 8.16 8.77
C VAL A 160 19.57 8.34 8.77
N ALA A 161 20.10 9.21 9.61
CA ALA A 161 21.55 9.42 9.73
C ALA A 161 22.31 8.12 10.09
N ALA A 162 21.74 7.30 10.98
CA ALA A 162 22.29 5.99 11.32
C ALA A 162 22.28 5.00 10.14
N ARG A 163 21.23 5.04 9.29
CA ARG A 163 21.13 4.23 8.08
C ARG A 163 22.14 4.67 7.02
N GLU A 164 22.28 5.96 6.78
CA GLU A 164 23.29 6.51 5.85
C GLU A 164 24.70 6.07 6.26
N SER A 165 25.05 6.22 7.54
CA SER A 165 26.33 5.72 8.08
C SER A 165 26.52 4.20 7.93
N ALA A 166 25.44 3.42 7.89
CA ALA A 166 25.51 1.98 7.65
C ALA A 166 25.68 1.65 6.15
N VAL A 167 25.09 2.45 5.26
CA VAL A 167 25.28 2.35 3.82
C VAL A 167 26.73 2.67 3.46
N ASP A 168 27.28 3.78 3.96
CA ASP A 168 28.68 4.16 3.71
C ASP A 168 29.67 3.04 4.08
N ARG A 169 29.44 2.38 5.22
CA ARG A 169 30.25 1.24 5.67
C ARG A 169 30.13 0.04 4.74
N ARG A 170 28.94 -0.22 4.21
CA ARG A 170 28.72 -1.32 3.25
C ARG A 170 29.36 -1.01 1.91
N GLU A 171 29.26 0.23 1.42
CA GLU A 171 29.92 0.66 0.19
C GLU A 171 31.43 0.53 0.30
N ALA A 172 32.03 1.00 1.40
CA ALA A 172 33.46 0.83 1.66
C ALA A 172 33.88 -0.66 1.69
N ALA A 173 33.06 -1.52 2.29
CA ALA A 173 33.32 -2.97 2.30
C ALA A 173 33.26 -3.58 0.89
N ILE A 174 32.28 -3.17 0.07
CA ILE A 174 32.16 -3.61 -1.32
C ILE A 174 33.38 -3.20 -2.13
N VAL A 175 33.81 -1.94 -2.03
CA VAL A 175 35.02 -1.43 -2.70
C VAL A 175 36.26 -2.23 -2.31
N THR A 176 36.33 -2.68 -1.06
CA THR A 176 37.45 -3.52 -0.57
C THR A 176 37.39 -4.95 -1.11
N LEU A 177 36.19 -5.53 -1.24
CA LEU A 177 35.99 -6.91 -1.69
C LEU A 177 36.10 -7.07 -3.21
N GLU A 178 35.80 -6.03 -3.98
CA GLU A 178 35.81 -6.06 -5.44
C GLU A 178 37.15 -6.53 -6.05
N PRO A 179 38.33 -5.99 -5.66
CA PRO A 179 39.61 -6.46 -6.20
C PRO A 179 39.93 -7.91 -5.77
N ILE A 180 39.52 -8.34 -4.57
CA ILE A 180 39.73 -9.70 -4.09
C ILE A 180 38.95 -10.70 -4.95
N ILE A 181 37.69 -10.38 -5.24
CA ILE A 181 36.85 -11.21 -6.12
C ILE A 181 37.40 -11.22 -7.55
N ARG A 182 37.91 -10.08 -8.03
CA ARG A 182 38.54 -10.00 -9.36
C ARG A 182 39.79 -10.87 -9.44
N ASP A 183 40.68 -10.79 -8.46
CA ASP A 183 41.90 -11.60 -8.38
C ASP A 183 41.57 -13.10 -8.30
N ALA A 184 40.63 -13.48 -7.43
CA ALA A 184 40.18 -14.87 -7.34
C ALA A 184 39.59 -15.38 -8.67
N ARG A 185 38.86 -14.52 -9.41
CA ARG A 185 38.34 -14.87 -10.74
C ARG A 185 39.46 -15.06 -11.75
N ASP A 186 40.46 -14.18 -11.76
CA ASP A 186 41.60 -14.28 -12.66
C ASP A 186 42.41 -15.56 -12.39
N GLN A 187 42.67 -15.90 -11.12
CA GLN A 187 43.34 -17.16 -10.75
C GLN A 187 42.58 -18.40 -11.23
N VAL A 188 41.25 -18.41 -11.14
CA VAL A 188 40.42 -19.52 -11.63
C VAL A 188 40.49 -19.63 -13.15
N ARG A 189 40.49 -18.50 -13.87
CA ARG A 189 40.64 -18.48 -15.33
C ARG A 189 42.01 -19.02 -15.72
N ASP A 190 43.08 -18.50 -15.14
CA ASP A 190 44.44 -18.88 -15.49
C ASP A 190 44.69 -20.38 -15.17
N GLY A 191 44.11 -20.89 -14.08
CA GLY A 191 44.12 -22.32 -13.77
C GLY A 191 43.35 -23.18 -14.77
N ALA A 192 42.22 -22.68 -15.30
CA ALA A 192 41.45 -23.37 -16.33
C ALA A 192 42.19 -23.40 -17.67
N ASP A 193 42.82 -22.30 -18.06
CA ASP A 193 43.64 -22.20 -19.28
C ASP A 193 44.83 -23.16 -19.20
N TYR A 194 45.51 -23.23 -18.05
CA TYR A 194 46.60 -24.20 -17.84
C TYR A 194 46.13 -25.66 -17.99
N ILE A 195 44.97 -26.02 -17.42
CA ILE A 195 44.42 -27.38 -17.54
C ILE A 195 44.08 -27.68 -19.00
N PHE A 196 43.52 -26.70 -19.73
CA PHE A 196 43.17 -26.84 -21.13
C PHE A 196 44.43 -27.07 -21.99
N ASP A 197 45.47 -26.27 -21.80
CA ASP A 197 46.75 -26.42 -22.50
C ASP A 197 47.35 -27.81 -22.25
N VAL A 198 47.43 -28.23 -20.98
CA VAL A 198 47.96 -29.57 -20.61
C VAL A 198 47.17 -30.69 -21.29
N TRP A 199 45.85 -30.55 -21.40
CA TRP A 199 44.99 -31.53 -22.06
C TRP A 199 45.21 -31.57 -23.58
N GLU A 200 45.30 -30.41 -24.23
CA GLU A 200 45.56 -30.29 -25.68
C GLU A 200 46.92 -30.90 -26.06
N PHE A 201 47.96 -30.66 -25.26
CA PHE A 201 49.27 -31.29 -25.45
C PHE A 201 49.23 -32.82 -25.32
N GLN A 202 48.42 -33.35 -24.40
CA GLN A 202 48.26 -34.79 -24.23
C GLN A 202 47.57 -35.44 -25.44
N GLU A 203 46.60 -34.78 -26.05
CA GLU A 203 45.93 -35.27 -27.28
C GLU A 203 46.83 -35.18 -28.52
N ALA A 204 47.71 -34.18 -28.59
CA ALA A 204 48.63 -34.00 -29.71
C ALA A 204 49.76 -35.05 -29.76
N GLY A 205 50.00 -35.82 -28.69
CA GLY A 205 51.05 -36.83 -28.62
C GLY A 205 52.48 -36.28 -28.53
N GLU A 206 52.62 -34.97 -28.34
CA GLU A 206 53.88 -34.27 -28.16
C GLU A 206 54.13 -34.06 -26.66
N TRP A 207 54.85 -34.98 -26.00
CA TRP A 207 55.28 -34.74 -24.63
C TRP A 207 56.41 -33.71 -24.62
N PRO A 208 56.28 -32.59 -23.89
CA PRO A 208 57.43 -31.75 -23.62
C PRO A 208 58.45 -32.58 -22.83
N ASN A 209 59.69 -32.64 -23.31
CA ASN A 209 60.80 -33.25 -22.57
C ASN A 209 61.10 -32.37 -21.34
N VAL A 210 60.37 -32.56 -20.23
CA VAL A 210 60.57 -31.82 -18.96
C VAL A 210 61.62 -32.49 -18.07
N TRP A 211 62.55 -33.24 -18.65
CA TRP A 211 63.68 -33.84 -17.93
C TRP A 211 65.01 -33.30 -18.47
N GLU A 212 65.35 -32.06 -18.08
CA GLU A 212 66.74 -31.55 -18.04
C GLU A 212 66.91 -30.56 -16.89
#